data_AF-U7TJK7-F1
#
_entry.id   AF-U7TJK7-F1
#
_cell.length_a   1.000
_cell.length_b   1.000
_cell.length_c   1.000
_cell.angle_alpha   90.00
_cell.angle_beta   90.00
_cell.angle_gamma   90.00
#
_symmetry.space_group_name_H-M   'P 1'
#
loop_
_entity.id
_entity.type
_entity.pdbx_description
1 polymer ?
#
loop_
_entity_poly.entity_id
_entity_poly.type
_entity_poly.pdbx_seq_one_letter_code
_entity_poly.pdbx_strand_id
1 'polypeptide(L)' 'MEKLNGTSMNLVQENVKKLKEIFPEIFIEDQVDLDLLGELLFNGGGV' A
#
# COMPACT_ATOMS: atom_id res chain seq x y z
N MET A 1 -23.26 1.54 19.60
CA MET A 1 -21.88 1.64 20.10
C MET A 1 -21.04 0.69 19.28
N GLU A 2 -20.22 1.21 18.37
CA GLU A 2 -19.19 0.39 17.74
C GLU A 2 -18.21 -0.05 18.83
N LYS A 3 -17.98 -1.35 18.94
CA LYS A 3 -17.05 -1.91 19.92
C LYS A 3 -15.66 -1.39 19.57
N LEU A 4 -15.05 -0.62 20.47
CA LEU A 4 -13.66 -0.19 20.33
C LEU A 4 -12.78 -1.38 20.73
N ASN A 5 -12.34 -2.13 19.73
CA ASN A 5 -11.35 -3.18 19.90
C ASN A 5 -10.08 -2.46 20.39
N GLY A 6 -9.63 -2.73 21.62
CA GLY A 6 -8.50 -2.03 22.26
C GLY A 6 -7.12 -2.26 21.61
N THR A 7 -7.09 -2.53 20.31
CA THR A 7 -5.91 -2.62 19.46
C THR A 7 -5.69 -1.28 18.80
N SER A 8 -4.55 -0.64 19.05
CA SER A 8 -4.10 0.50 18.24
C SER A 8 -4.10 0.08 16.76
N MET A 9 -4.73 0.88 15.91
CA MET A 9 -4.83 0.66 14.48
C MET A 9 -3.42 0.47 13.91
N ASN A 10 -3.15 -0.73 13.37
CA ASN A 10 -1.86 -1.03 12.77
C ASN A 10 -1.83 -0.45 11.35
N LEU A 11 -1.66 0.87 11.27
CA LEU A 11 -1.63 1.64 10.02
C LEU A 11 -0.63 1.08 9.02
N VAL A 12 0.50 0.54 9.50
CA VAL A 12 1.51 -0.07 8.63
C VAL A 12 0.94 -1.31 7.93
N GLN A 13 0.32 -2.23 8.66
CA GLN A 13 -0.26 -3.45 8.07
C GLN A 13 -1.42 -3.13 7.13
N GLU A 14 -2.27 -2.17 7.50
CA GLU A 14 -3.37 -1.74 6.63
C GLU A 14 -2.87 -1.08 5.35
N ASN A 15 -1.84 -0.23 5.44
CA ASN A 15 -1.24 0.39 4.27
C ASN A 15 -0.56 -0.64 3.37
N VAL A 16 0.14 -1.62 3.93
CA VAL A 16 0.72 -2.72 3.14
C VAL A 16 -0.37 -3.52 2.43
N LYS A 17 -1.48 -3.81 3.10
CA LYS A 17 -2.63 -4.49 2.47
C LYS A 17 -3.19 -3.68 1.32
N LYS A 18 -3.47 -2.39 1.54
CA LYS A 18 -3.98 -1.48 0.49
C LYS A 18 -3.00 -1.33 -0.67
N LEU A 19 -1.69 -1.26 -0.38
CA LEU A 19 -0.65 -1.15 -1.41
C LEU A 19 -0.65 -2.39 -2.30
N LYS A 20 -0.79 -3.60 -1.73
CA LYS A 20 -0.93 -4.86 -2.49
C LYS A 20 -2.20 -4.90 -3.35
N GLU A 21 -3.29 -4.33 -2.86
CA GLU A 21 -4.56 -4.27 -3.59
C GLU A 21 -4.50 -3.27 -4.76
N ILE A 22 -3.83 -2.13 -4.58
CA ILE A 22 -3.78 -1.05 -5.59
C ILE A 22 -2.67 -1.28 -6.61
N PHE A 23 -1.50 -1.73 -6.15
CA PHE A 23 -0.30 -1.91 -6.98
C PHE A 23 0.27 -3.31 -6.79
N PRO A 24 -0.42 -4.39 -7.24
CA PRO A 24 0.10 -5.74 -7.07
C PRO A 24 1.42 -5.95 -7.82
N GLU A 25 1.63 -5.28 -8.95
CA GLU A 25 2.83 -5.42 -9.80
C GLU A 25 4.14 -4.96 -9.14
N ILE A 26 4.10 -4.11 -8.12
CA ILE A 26 5.32 -3.67 -7.41
C ILE A 26 5.83 -4.73 -6.43
N PHE A 27 5.02 -5.74 -6.11
CA PHE A 27 5.43 -6.82 -5.21
C PHE A 27 6.07 -7.94 -6.02
N ILE A 28 7.40 -7.99 -6.00
CA ILE A 28 8.21 -8.98 -6.72
C ILE A 28 8.82 -9.97 -5.72
N GLU A 29 8.45 -11.24 -5.83
CA GLU A 29 8.87 -12.29 -4.89
C GLU A 29 8.75 -11.82 -3.42
N ASP A 30 9.87 -11.55 -2.75
CA ASP A 30 9.94 -11.11 -1.35
C ASP A 30 10.31 -9.62 -1.19
N GLN A 31 10.26 -8.83 -2.26
CA GLN A 31 10.66 -7.42 -2.29
C GLN A 31 9.56 -6.52 -2.86
N VAL A 32 9.69 -5.22 -2.58
CA VAL A 32 8.82 -4.17 -3.11
C VAL A 32 9.68 -3.31 -4.04
N ASP A 33 9.29 -3.23 -5.30
CA ASP A 33 9.92 -2.37 -6.30
C ASP A 33 9.41 -0.93 -6.13
N LEU A 34 10.21 -0.10 -5.46
CA LEU A 34 9.89 1.30 -5.21
C LEU A 34 10.06 2.18 -6.44
N ASP A 35 10.88 1.77 -7.41
CA ASP A 35 11.07 2.51 -8.65
C ASP A 35 9.82 2.36 -9.52
N LEU A 36 9.30 1.14 -9.66
CA LEU A 36 8.03 0.87 -10.33
C LEU A 36 6.85 1.56 -9.64
N LEU A 37 6.80 1.55 -8.30
CA LEU A 37 5.80 2.31 -7.55
C LEU A 37 5.88 3.81 -7.86
N GLY A 38 7.10 4.36 -7.93
CA GLY A 38 7.33 5.73 -8.34
C GLY A 38 6.75 6.00 -9.72
N GLU A 39 7.10 5.19 -10.72
CA GLU A 39 6.58 5.32 -12.09
C GLU A 39 5.05 5.28 -12.14
N LEU A 40 4.40 4.35 -11.44
CA LEU A 40 2.95 4.23 -11.41
C LEU A 40 2.27 5.46 -10.78
N LEU A 41 2.86 6.03 -9.73
CA LEU A 41 2.35 7.24 -9.09
C LEU A 41 2.57 8.49 -9.95
N PHE A 42 3.73 8.61 -10.61
CA PHE A 42 4.05 9.74 -11.50
C PHE A 42 3.25 9.69 -12.81
N ASN A 43 3.05 8.51 -13.39
CA ASN A 43 2.24 8.34 -14.62
C ASN A 43 0.75 8.61 -14.39
N GLY A 44 0.27 8.60 -13.14
CA GLY A 44 -1.11 8.94 -12.77
C GLY A 44 -1.35 10.42 -12.44
N GLY A 45 -0.31 11.25 -12.38
CA GLY A 45 -0.41 12.64 -11.90
C GLY A 45 0.64 13.55 -12.54
N GLY A 46 0.42 13.93 -13.80
CA GLY A 46 1.37 14.75 -14.53
C GLY A 46 0.86 15.34 -15.85
N VAL A 47 -0.36 15.88 -15.87
CA VAL A 47 -0.77 17.02 -16.73
C VAL A 47 -1.65 17.98 -15.93
#